data_AF-A0A8T7E7M0-F1
#
_entry.id   AF-A0A8T7E7M0-F1
#
_cell.length_a   1.000
_cell.length_b   1.000
_cell.length_c   1.000
_cell.angle_alpha   90.00
_cell.angle_beta   90.00
_cell.angle_gamma   90.00
#
_symmetry.space_group_name_H-M   'P 1'
#
loop_
_entity.id
_entity.type
_entity.pdbx_description
1 polymer ?
#
loop_
_entity_poly.entity_id
_entity_poly.type
_entity_poly.pdbx_seq_one_letter_code
_entity_poly.pdbx_strand_id
1 'polypeptide(L)'
;MDFIRKYFFVIVAFVVGWAVGLFIFGWWLTPVEYVWTANATPNDLALQYQAQYINTTAIAFAQTNNPQVVTNAFNGWSDPYAAICGAIPTAPDQATINTYNQMAIIVSGQDCSAAVTTPGGTTQPTTPPAEEGGGNGLIILLIIVLIVLAVGIILVLRMRSSVGDDEGPSTYYDMPEAGPISTEEVNAIPLARFPSNYTYGRDNFDDSHSIENTNGDFLGECGVGIAESIGTDSPKNVTAFEVWLFDKNDIRTVTKVIMSDHAFYDDAIKAKLAPKGEPVLASEGEVIVLETAALIINAEIKEMRYGEGGSLPPQSYFEMFTIELSAWAKSSDAAVTANVQAQDDDLLAY
;
A
#
# COMPACT_ATOMS: atom_id res chain seq x y z
N MET A 1 27.61 12.42 19.31
CA MET A 1 26.73 11.91 20.39
C MET A 1 25.32 12.51 20.34
N ASP A 2 25.08 13.58 19.56
CA ASP A 2 23.77 14.25 19.49
C ASP A 2 22.70 13.51 18.68
N PHE A 3 23.10 12.66 17.72
CA PHE A 3 22.17 11.81 16.96
C PHE A 3 21.42 10.82 17.87
N ILE A 4 22.13 10.18 18.80
CA ILE A 4 21.54 9.22 19.75
C ILE A 4 20.58 9.94 20.70
N ARG A 5 20.90 11.14 21.17
CA ARG A 5 20.00 11.93 22.04
C ARG A 5 18.71 12.36 21.33
N LYS A 6 18.76 12.69 20.04
CA LYS A 6 17.58 13.14 19.28
C LYS A 6 16.56 12.01 19.07
N TYR A 7 17.02 10.78 18.84
CA TYR A 7 16.14 9.64 18.60
C TYR A 7 15.90 8.74 19.82
N PHE A 8 16.59 8.98 20.94
CA PHE A 8 16.43 8.20 22.17
C PHE A 8 14.97 8.11 22.63
N PHE A 9 14.25 9.24 22.64
CA PHE A 9 12.84 9.26 23.05
C PHE A 9 11.92 8.52 22.08
N VAL A 10 12.21 8.55 20.77
CA VAL A 10 11.44 7.82 19.75
C VAL A 10 11.67 6.31 19.90
N ILE A 11 12.91 5.90 20.11
CA ILE A 11 13.27 4.48 20.31
C ILE A 11 12.64 3.96 21.61
N VAL A 12 12.72 4.73 22.70
CA VAL A 12 12.09 4.35 23.98
C VAL A 12 10.57 4.25 23.84
N ALA A 13 9.93 5.21 23.16
CA ALA A 13 8.48 5.17 22.92
C ALA A 13 8.06 3.95 22.09
N PHE A 14 8.84 3.61 21.05
CA PHE A 14 8.60 2.41 20.25
C PHE A 14 8.73 1.13 21.07
N VAL A 15 9.80 1.01 21.87
CA VAL A 15 10.03 -0.19 22.70
C VAL A 15 8.96 -0.35 23.77
N VAL A 16 8.53 0.74 24.41
CA VAL A 16 7.45 0.72 25.40
C VAL A 16 6.12 0.38 24.74
N GLY A 17 5.81 0.98 23.59
CA GLY A 17 4.59 0.67 22.82
C GLY A 17 4.54 -0.78 22.36
N TRP A 18 5.66 -1.31 21.85
CA TRP A 18 5.81 -2.70 21.47
C TRP A 18 5.63 -3.63 22.67
N ALA A 19 6.25 -3.34 23.82
CA ALA A 19 6.11 -4.15 25.03
C ALA A 19 4.67 -4.15 25.55
N VAL A 20 4.00 -2.99 25.56
CA VAL A 20 2.59 -2.88 25.96
C VAL A 20 1.70 -3.65 24.99
N GLY A 21 1.89 -3.48 23.68
CA GLY A 21 1.18 -4.22 22.64
C GLY A 21 1.35 -5.73 22.79
N LEU A 22 2.58 -6.19 22.95
CA LEU A 22 2.87 -7.61 23.05
C LEU A 22 2.35 -8.20 24.37
N PHE A 23 2.74 -7.64 25.51
CA PHE A 23 2.49 -8.26 26.81
C PHE A 23 1.10 -7.96 27.40
N ILE A 24 0.56 -6.76 27.19
CA ILE A 24 -0.76 -6.41 27.73
C ILE A 24 -1.85 -6.85 26.75
N PHE A 25 -1.73 -6.46 25.47
CA PHE A 25 -2.77 -6.85 24.50
C PHE A 25 -2.65 -8.33 24.10
N GLY A 26 -1.45 -8.78 23.74
CA GLY A 26 -1.25 -10.15 23.24
C GLY A 26 -1.40 -11.26 24.28
N TRP A 27 -1.16 -11.00 25.57
CA TRP A 27 -1.21 -12.04 26.62
C TRP A 27 -2.27 -11.81 27.71
N TRP A 28 -2.67 -10.56 28.00
CA TRP A 28 -3.61 -10.27 29.10
C TRP A 28 -5.06 -10.02 28.62
N LEU A 29 -5.24 -9.30 27.51
CA LEU A 29 -6.57 -9.04 26.92
C LEU A 29 -7.08 -10.18 26.03
N THR A 30 -6.19 -10.80 25.27
CA THR A 30 -6.46 -12.03 24.53
C THR A 30 -5.60 -13.14 25.11
N PRO A 31 -5.95 -13.73 26.27
CA PRO A 31 -5.25 -14.92 26.71
C PRO A 31 -5.39 -15.94 25.59
N VAL A 32 -4.30 -16.21 24.89
CA VAL A 32 -4.26 -17.27 23.89
C VAL A 32 -4.41 -18.55 24.70
N GLU A 33 -5.63 -19.08 24.75
CA GLU A 33 -5.87 -20.44 25.19
C GLU A 33 -5.18 -21.33 24.16
N TYR A 34 -3.89 -21.53 24.33
CA TYR A 34 -3.21 -22.51 23.53
C TYR A 34 -3.84 -23.86 23.86
N VAL A 35 -4.27 -24.57 22.82
CA VAL A 35 -4.79 -25.95 22.87
C VAL A 35 -3.78 -26.94 23.49
N TRP A 36 -2.66 -26.49 24.06
CA TRP A 36 -1.83 -27.31 24.95
C TRP A 36 -2.39 -27.43 26.38
N THR A 37 -3.25 -26.51 26.85
CA THR A 37 -3.91 -26.66 28.17
C THR A 37 -5.18 -27.50 28.12
N ALA A 38 -5.84 -27.56 26.95
CA ALA A 38 -6.94 -28.46 26.67
C ALA A 38 -6.46 -29.48 25.64
N ASN A 39 -6.07 -30.69 26.07
CA ASN A 39 -5.55 -31.76 25.21
C ASN A 39 -6.27 -31.79 23.84
N ALA A 40 -5.58 -31.41 22.76
CA ALA A 40 -6.16 -31.41 21.42
C ALA A 40 -6.82 -32.76 21.13
N THR A 41 -8.12 -32.73 20.84
CA THR A 41 -8.93 -33.93 20.60
C THR A 41 -9.08 -34.17 19.11
N PRO A 42 -9.47 -35.38 18.68
CA PRO A 42 -9.83 -35.63 17.29
C PRO A 42 -10.96 -34.72 16.75
N ASN A 43 -11.77 -34.10 17.63
CA ASN A 43 -12.79 -33.12 17.25
C ASN A 43 -12.18 -31.80 16.74
N ASP A 44 -10.93 -31.49 17.09
CA ASP A 44 -10.24 -30.24 16.73
C ASP A 44 -9.46 -30.35 15.40
N LEU A 45 -9.47 -31.53 14.78
CA LEU A 45 -8.83 -31.77 13.49
C LEU A 45 -9.53 -30.99 12.36
N ALA A 46 -8.80 -30.66 11.30
CA ALA A 46 -9.43 -30.14 10.08
C ALA A 46 -10.43 -31.16 9.49
N LEU A 47 -11.48 -30.69 8.82
CA LEU A 47 -12.59 -31.52 8.30
C LEU A 47 -12.12 -32.78 7.54
N GLN A 48 -11.09 -32.64 6.70
CA GLN A 48 -10.51 -33.78 5.95
C GLN A 48 -9.90 -34.86 6.85
N TYR A 49 -9.28 -34.47 7.96
CA TYR A 49 -8.66 -35.37 8.93
C TYR A 49 -9.69 -35.95 9.90
N GLN A 50 -10.75 -35.20 10.22
CA GLN A 50 -11.90 -35.74 10.95
C GLN A 50 -12.56 -36.89 10.17
N ALA A 51 -12.81 -36.70 8.88
CA ALA A 51 -13.36 -37.76 8.02
C ALA A 51 -12.46 -39.02 7.99
N GLN A 52 -11.14 -38.83 7.90
CA GLN A 52 -10.18 -39.94 7.94
C GLN A 52 -10.15 -40.65 9.31
N TYR A 53 -10.27 -39.90 10.41
CA TYR A 53 -10.37 -40.45 11.75
C TYR A 53 -11.65 -41.27 11.93
N ILE A 54 -12.80 -40.75 11.48
CA ILE A 54 -14.10 -41.44 11.51
C ILE A 54 -14.02 -42.75 10.70
N ASN A 55 -13.43 -42.71 9.51
CA ASN A 55 -13.25 -43.91 8.69
C ASN A 55 -12.36 -44.96 9.36
N THR A 56 -11.27 -44.53 10.00
CA THR A 56 -10.35 -45.43 10.71
C THR A 56 -11.04 -46.07 11.92
N THR A 57 -11.84 -45.30 12.66
CA THR A 57 -12.66 -45.81 13.76
C THR A 57 -13.72 -46.81 13.27
N ALA A 58 -14.32 -46.55 12.11
CA ALA A 58 -15.27 -47.48 11.50
C ALA A 58 -14.61 -48.82 11.10
N ILE A 59 -13.40 -48.78 10.53
CA ILE A 59 -12.63 -50.00 10.22
C ILE A 59 -12.33 -50.78 11.51
N ALA A 60 -11.88 -50.10 12.57
CA ALA A 60 -11.60 -50.73 13.87
C ALA A 60 -12.87 -51.34 14.50
N PHE A 61 -14.00 -50.65 14.43
CA PHE A 61 -15.29 -51.15 14.91
C PHE A 61 -15.77 -52.36 14.08
N ALA A 62 -15.66 -52.29 12.75
CA ALA A 62 -16.03 -53.39 11.86
C ALA A 62 -15.21 -54.68 12.12
N GLN A 63 -13.93 -54.52 12.48
CA GLN A 63 -13.06 -55.65 12.79
C GLN A 63 -13.28 -56.24 14.19
N THR A 64 -13.53 -55.39 15.19
CA THR A 64 -13.61 -55.80 16.59
C THR A 64 -15.04 -56.09 17.08
N ASN A 65 -16.04 -55.55 16.37
CA ASN A 65 -17.45 -55.55 16.74
C ASN A 65 -17.70 -55.10 18.20
N ASN A 66 -16.83 -54.21 18.71
CA ASN A 66 -16.84 -53.75 20.09
C ASN A 66 -17.35 -52.30 20.14
N PRO A 67 -18.55 -52.03 20.70
CA PRO A 67 -19.12 -50.69 20.73
C PRO A 67 -18.31 -49.70 21.56
N GLN A 68 -17.49 -50.18 22.51
CA GLN A 68 -16.62 -49.32 23.32
C GLN A 68 -15.55 -48.61 22.49
N VAL A 69 -15.15 -49.16 21.34
CA VAL A 69 -14.21 -48.50 20.42
C VAL A 69 -14.79 -47.17 19.94
N VAL A 70 -16.09 -47.17 19.60
CA VAL A 70 -16.81 -45.98 19.14
C VAL A 70 -17.02 -45.01 20.31
N THR A 71 -17.53 -45.50 21.44
CA THR A 71 -17.76 -44.64 22.62
C THR A 71 -16.50 -43.96 23.10
N ASN A 72 -15.35 -44.65 23.09
CA ASN A 72 -14.07 -44.08 23.51
C ASN A 72 -13.49 -43.10 22.47
N ALA A 73 -13.62 -43.40 21.18
CA ALA A 73 -13.10 -42.55 20.10
C ALA A 73 -13.81 -41.18 20.03
N PHE A 74 -15.11 -41.18 20.32
CA PHE A 74 -15.94 -39.98 20.28
C PHE A 74 -16.15 -39.34 21.66
N ASN A 75 -15.45 -39.83 22.68
CA ASN A 75 -15.50 -39.24 24.02
C ASN A 75 -14.90 -37.82 23.99
N GLY A 76 -15.67 -36.82 24.44
CA GLY A 76 -15.26 -35.42 24.41
C GLY A 76 -15.54 -34.68 23.10
N TRP A 77 -16.15 -35.33 22.10
CA TRP A 77 -16.65 -34.61 20.92
C TRP A 77 -17.89 -33.80 21.28
N SER A 78 -17.99 -32.59 20.74
CA SER A 78 -19.14 -31.70 20.97
C SER A 78 -20.43 -32.23 20.34
N ASP A 79 -20.33 -32.79 19.13
CA ASP A 79 -21.45 -33.44 18.43
C ASP A 79 -20.95 -34.62 17.57
N PRO A 80 -20.82 -35.82 18.17
CA PRO A 80 -20.34 -36.98 17.44
C PRO A 80 -21.35 -37.49 16.40
N TYR A 81 -22.65 -37.22 16.57
CA TYR A 81 -23.68 -37.64 15.62
C TYR A 81 -23.56 -36.88 14.30
N ALA A 82 -23.51 -35.55 14.36
CA ALA A 82 -23.35 -34.71 13.17
C ALA A 82 -22.04 -35.02 12.43
N ALA A 83 -20.94 -35.27 13.16
CA ALA A 83 -19.67 -35.61 12.56
C ALA A 83 -19.71 -36.96 11.80
N ILE A 84 -20.23 -38.02 12.44
CA ILE A 84 -20.32 -39.35 11.82
C ILE A 84 -21.24 -39.31 10.59
N CYS A 85 -22.41 -38.67 10.70
CA CYS A 85 -23.36 -38.62 9.59
C CYS A 85 -22.89 -37.68 8.46
N GLY A 86 -22.19 -36.59 8.80
CA GLY A 86 -21.56 -35.70 7.83
C GLY A 86 -20.41 -36.36 7.05
N ALA A 87 -19.82 -37.44 7.56
CA ALA A 87 -18.78 -38.19 6.87
C ALA A 87 -19.30 -39.19 5.82
N ILE A 88 -20.62 -39.48 5.78
CA ILE A 88 -21.23 -40.42 4.81
C ILE A 88 -20.85 -40.15 3.35
N PRO A 89 -20.84 -38.90 2.85
CA PRO A 89 -20.44 -38.62 1.47
C PRO A 89 -18.99 -39.01 1.14
N THR A 90 -18.14 -39.19 2.16
CA THR A 90 -16.72 -39.57 2.02
C THR A 90 -16.48 -41.08 2.19
N ALA A 91 -17.53 -41.86 2.45
CA ALA A 91 -17.42 -43.30 2.63
C ALA A 91 -16.99 -44.01 1.32
N PRO A 92 -16.04 -44.96 1.38
CA PRO A 92 -15.52 -45.64 0.19
C PRO A 92 -16.50 -46.68 -0.41
N ASP A 93 -17.38 -47.25 0.41
CA ASP A 93 -18.33 -48.27 -0.01
C ASP A 93 -19.61 -48.31 0.85
N GLN A 94 -20.60 -49.07 0.39
CA GLN A 94 -21.88 -49.22 1.09
C GLN A 94 -21.73 -49.95 2.45
N ALA A 95 -20.72 -50.79 2.62
CA ALA A 95 -20.46 -51.47 3.88
C ALA A 95 -20.04 -50.45 4.95
N THR A 96 -19.20 -49.48 4.59
CA THR A 96 -18.74 -48.39 5.46
C THR A 96 -19.89 -47.46 5.83
N ILE A 97 -20.79 -47.16 4.88
CA ILE A 97 -22.02 -46.39 5.19
C ILE A 97 -22.86 -47.12 6.24
N ASN A 98 -23.02 -48.44 6.12
CA ASN A 98 -23.74 -49.23 7.13
C ASN A 98 -23.03 -49.18 8.48
N THR A 99 -21.69 -49.22 8.50
CA THR A 99 -20.89 -49.07 9.72
C THR A 99 -21.06 -47.70 10.36
N TYR A 100 -21.09 -46.60 9.58
CA TYR A 100 -21.36 -45.26 10.10
C TYR A 100 -22.74 -45.16 10.74
N ASN A 101 -23.77 -45.76 10.12
CA ASN A 101 -25.11 -45.83 10.72
C ASN A 101 -25.10 -46.57 12.07
N GLN A 102 -24.36 -47.66 12.20
CA GLN A 102 -24.23 -48.37 13.47
C GLN A 102 -23.47 -47.55 14.52
N MET A 103 -22.41 -46.85 14.12
CA MET A 103 -21.68 -45.94 15.00
C MET A 103 -22.57 -44.78 15.49
N ALA A 104 -23.38 -44.20 14.61
CA ALA A 104 -24.35 -43.16 14.95
C ALA A 104 -25.36 -43.65 16.00
N ILE A 105 -25.86 -44.88 15.86
CA ILE A 105 -26.76 -45.50 16.84
C ILE A 105 -26.05 -45.67 18.19
N ILE A 106 -24.77 -46.03 18.21
CA ILE A 106 -24.01 -46.21 19.45
C ILE A 106 -23.81 -44.88 20.21
N VAL A 107 -23.57 -43.77 19.50
CA VAL A 107 -23.31 -42.46 20.14
C VAL A 107 -24.58 -41.67 20.46
N SER A 108 -25.66 -41.88 19.73
CA SER A 108 -26.88 -41.04 19.82
C SER A 108 -28.19 -41.80 19.98
N GLY A 109 -28.18 -43.12 19.80
CA GLY A 109 -29.40 -43.94 19.74
C GLY A 109 -30.18 -43.83 18.42
N GLN A 110 -29.69 -43.07 17.44
CA GLN A 110 -30.34 -42.83 16.15
C GLN A 110 -29.39 -43.15 14.98
N ASP A 111 -29.94 -43.61 13.85
CA ASP A 111 -29.16 -43.76 12.61
C ASP A 111 -29.03 -42.43 11.87
N CYS A 112 -28.23 -42.37 10.81
CA CYS A 112 -28.03 -41.15 10.04
C CYS A 112 -29.17 -40.85 9.04
N SER A 113 -30.29 -41.58 9.09
CA SER A 113 -31.40 -41.36 8.15
C SER A 113 -32.07 -40.00 8.33
N ALA A 114 -32.02 -39.43 9.55
CA ALA A 114 -32.54 -38.10 9.84
C ALA A 114 -31.66 -36.95 9.30
N ALA A 115 -30.38 -37.22 9.01
CA ALA A 115 -29.45 -36.21 8.47
C ALA A 115 -29.62 -36.00 6.95
N VAL A 116 -30.39 -36.86 6.26
CA VAL A 116 -30.63 -36.78 4.81
C VAL A 116 -31.83 -35.87 4.51
N THR A 117 -31.71 -34.59 4.87
CA THR A 117 -32.41 -33.50 4.20
C THR A 117 -31.35 -32.43 3.97
N THR A 118 -30.72 -32.34 2.79
CA THR A 118 -31.21 -31.57 1.63
C THR A 118 -30.13 -31.65 0.53
N PRO A 119 -30.44 -31.93 -0.76
CA PRO A 119 -29.52 -31.64 -1.86
C PRO A 119 -29.95 -30.37 -2.58
N GLY A 120 -29.18 -29.29 -2.43
CA GLY A 120 -29.35 -28.08 -3.24
C GLY A 120 -28.97 -26.80 -2.50
N GLY A 121 -27.69 -26.43 -2.56
CA GLY A 121 -27.20 -25.19 -1.98
C GLY A 121 -25.73 -24.96 -2.35
N THR A 122 -25.54 -24.29 -3.47
CA THR A 122 -24.28 -23.80 -4.03
C THR A 122 -23.38 -23.16 -2.97
N THR A 123 -22.07 -23.40 -3.11
CA THR A 123 -20.99 -22.68 -2.44
C THR A 123 -21.23 -21.17 -2.37
N GLN A 124 -21.25 -20.62 -1.16
CA GLN A 124 -20.94 -19.22 -0.88
C GLN A 124 -20.05 -19.20 0.38
N PRO A 125 -18.98 -18.39 0.45
CA PRO A 125 -18.07 -18.39 1.58
C PRO A 125 -18.78 -17.81 2.79
N THR A 126 -18.98 -18.63 3.82
CA THR A 126 -19.51 -18.19 5.11
C THR A 126 -18.41 -17.44 5.85
N THR A 127 -18.60 -16.13 5.96
CA THR A 127 -18.00 -15.25 6.96
C THR A 127 -18.04 -15.93 8.34
N PRO A 128 -16.97 -15.86 9.16
CA PRO A 128 -16.96 -16.46 10.48
C PRO A 128 -18.12 -15.91 11.33
N PRO A 129 -18.65 -16.70 12.29
CA PRO A 129 -19.72 -16.23 13.17
C PRO A 129 -19.25 -14.97 13.88
N ALA A 130 -20.03 -13.90 13.76
CA ALA A 130 -19.94 -12.80 14.68
C ALA A 130 -20.29 -13.35 16.06
N GLU A 131 -19.29 -13.52 16.92
CA GLU A 131 -19.53 -13.60 18.35
C GLU A 131 -20.14 -12.27 18.79
N GLU A 132 -21.44 -12.31 19.09
CA GLU A 132 -22.08 -11.33 19.96
C GLU A 132 -21.51 -11.48 21.38
N GLY A 133 -20.31 -10.91 21.57
CA GLY A 133 -19.71 -10.57 22.85
C GLY A 133 -19.75 -9.06 23.09
N GLY A 134 -20.85 -8.39 22.74
CA GLY A 134 -21.13 -7.00 23.11
C GLY A 134 -21.55 -6.95 24.58
N GLY A 135 -20.90 -6.18 25.44
CA GLY A 135 -21.30 -4.77 25.47
C GLY A 135 -20.34 -3.82 26.17
N ASN A 136 -19.22 -4.28 26.74
CA ASN A 136 -18.26 -3.36 27.39
C ASN A 136 -16.84 -3.46 26.82
N GLY A 137 -16.38 -4.64 26.36
CA GLY A 137 -15.02 -4.82 25.83
C GLY A 137 -14.79 -4.11 24.50
N LEU A 138 -15.72 -4.23 23.56
CA LEU A 138 -15.64 -3.54 22.26
C LEU A 138 -15.73 -2.03 22.40
N ILE A 139 -16.56 -1.51 23.31
CA ILE A 139 -16.68 -0.07 23.56
C ILE A 139 -15.40 0.47 24.21
N ILE A 140 -14.84 -0.26 25.19
CA ILE A 140 -13.55 0.10 25.81
C ILE A 140 -12.43 0.06 24.76
N LEU A 141 -12.41 -0.93 23.88
CA LEU A 141 -11.42 -1.04 22.80
C LEU A 141 -11.57 0.11 21.80
N LEU A 142 -12.79 0.48 21.42
CA LEU A 142 -13.05 1.65 20.57
C LEU A 142 -12.63 2.95 21.23
N ILE A 143 -12.92 3.13 22.52
CA ILE A 143 -12.50 4.32 23.29
C ILE A 143 -10.98 4.36 23.40
N ILE A 144 -10.31 3.24 23.64
CA ILE A 144 -8.84 3.19 23.71
C ILE A 144 -8.22 3.43 22.33
N VAL A 145 -8.77 2.86 21.25
CA VAL A 145 -8.32 3.15 19.89
C VAL A 145 -8.53 4.63 19.56
N LEU A 146 -9.65 5.23 19.95
CA LEU A 146 -9.90 6.66 19.79
C LEU A 146 -8.99 7.51 20.67
N ILE A 147 -8.63 7.08 21.88
CA ILE A 147 -7.67 7.77 22.74
C ILE A 147 -6.26 7.63 22.17
N VAL A 148 -5.88 6.48 21.62
CA VAL A 148 -4.57 6.29 20.96
C VAL A 148 -4.50 7.08 19.66
N LEU A 149 -5.59 7.12 18.89
CA LEU A 149 -5.71 8.01 17.73
C LEU A 149 -5.68 9.47 18.16
N ALA A 150 -6.42 9.87 19.20
CA ALA A 150 -6.43 11.24 19.68
C ALA A 150 -5.07 11.64 20.26
N VAL A 151 -4.39 10.76 21.01
CA VAL A 151 -3.05 11.01 21.55
C VAL A 151 -2.02 10.97 20.42
N GLY A 152 -2.15 10.08 19.44
CA GLY A 152 -1.31 10.05 18.24
C GLY A 152 -1.48 11.31 17.40
N ILE A 153 -2.71 11.74 17.17
CA ILE A 153 -3.06 13.01 16.53
C ILE A 153 -2.55 14.18 17.37
N ILE A 154 -2.74 14.20 18.68
CA ILE A 154 -2.24 15.27 19.57
C ILE A 154 -0.70 15.28 19.61
N LEU A 155 -0.03 14.13 19.54
CA LEU A 155 1.43 14.03 19.48
C LEU A 155 1.94 14.43 18.10
N VAL A 156 1.26 14.08 17.01
CA VAL A 156 1.58 14.56 15.65
C VAL A 156 1.33 16.07 15.55
N LEU A 157 0.23 16.57 16.13
CA LEU A 157 -0.09 17.99 16.21
C LEU A 157 0.86 18.75 17.15
N ARG A 158 1.36 18.13 18.23
CA ARG A 158 2.37 18.71 19.13
C ARG A 158 3.79 18.63 18.57
N MET A 159 4.12 17.59 17.80
CA MET A 159 5.35 17.54 17.01
C MET A 159 5.29 18.57 15.89
N ARG A 160 4.10 18.80 15.31
CA ARG A 160 3.83 19.89 14.37
C ARG A 160 3.78 21.27 15.05
N SER A 161 3.58 21.36 16.37
CA SER A 161 3.60 22.62 17.13
C SER A 161 4.91 22.88 17.89
N SER A 162 5.90 21.99 17.79
CA SER A 162 7.30 22.27 18.17
C SER A 162 8.24 22.35 16.95
N VAL A 163 7.74 21.98 15.78
CA VAL A 163 8.01 22.69 14.53
C VAL A 163 7.14 23.95 14.61
N GLY A 164 7.65 25.10 14.16
CA GLY A 164 6.98 26.38 14.37
C GLY A 164 5.53 26.40 13.88
N ASP A 165 4.79 27.40 14.37
CA ASP A 165 3.67 27.99 13.65
C ASP A 165 4.12 28.41 12.24
N ASP A 166 4.30 27.43 11.36
CA ASP A 166 3.98 27.61 9.96
C ASP A 166 2.57 27.06 9.84
N GLU A 167 1.61 27.97 9.85
CA GLU A 167 0.52 27.91 8.87
C GLU A 167 1.14 27.27 7.63
N GLY A 168 0.81 26.01 7.34
CA GLY A 168 1.22 25.43 6.07
C GLY A 168 0.81 26.48 5.05
N PRO A 169 1.73 26.98 4.20
CA PRO A 169 1.29 27.90 3.17
C PRO A 169 0.12 27.16 2.54
N SER A 170 -1.03 27.82 2.39
CA SER A 170 -1.86 27.50 1.24
C SER A 170 -0.84 27.26 0.13
N THR A 171 -0.68 26.03 -0.34
CA THR A 171 0.17 25.77 -1.49
C THR A 171 -0.59 26.48 -2.58
N TYR A 172 -0.32 27.77 -2.69
CA TYR A 172 -0.81 28.62 -3.73
C TYR A 172 -0.05 28.02 -4.89
N TYR A 173 -0.72 27.14 -5.64
CA TYR A 173 -0.25 26.72 -6.94
C TYR A 173 -0.14 28.03 -7.70
N ASP A 174 1.06 28.60 -7.71
CA ASP A 174 1.29 29.83 -8.42
C ASP A 174 1.05 29.49 -9.88
N MET A 175 0.11 30.20 -10.51
CA MET A 175 -0.19 29.90 -11.89
C MET A 175 1.04 30.25 -12.72
N PRO A 176 1.36 29.48 -13.77
CA PRO A 176 2.38 29.90 -14.71
C PRO A 176 2.05 31.30 -15.25
N GLU A 177 2.98 32.25 -15.09
CA GLU A 177 2.79 33.66 -15.48
C GLU A 177 2.96 33.85 -17.00
N ALA A 178 3.68 32.92 -17.65
CA ALA A 178 3.89 32.87 -19.09
C ALA A 178 3.11 31.71 -19.72
N GLY A 179 2.84 31.79 -21.02
CA GLY A 179 2.31 30.66 -21.79
C GLY A 179 3.33 29.52 -21.91
N PRO A 180 2.89 28.28 -22.23
CA PRO A 180 3.80 27.17 -22.40
C PRO A 180 4.74 27.40 -23.60
N ILE A 181 5.93 26.81 -23.51
CA ILE A 181 6.80 26.64 -24.67
C ILE A 181 6.39 25.29 -25.25
N SER A 182 5.89 25.29 -26.48
CA SER A 182 5.46 24.06 -27.14
C SER A 182 6.04 23.95 -28.53
N THR A 183 6.17 22.72 -29.00
CA THR A 183 6.53 22.41 -30.39
C THR A 183 5.47 22.86 -31.40
N GLU A 184 4.23 23.11 -30.96
CA GLU A 184 3.11 23.58 -31.77
C GLU A 184 2.43 24.81 -31.14
N GLU A 185 1.72 25.62 -31.94
CA GLU A 185 0.83 26.66 -31.39
C GLU A 185 -0.39 25.99 -30.75
N VAL A 186 -0.28 25.73 -29.44
CA VAL A 186 -1.34 25.10 -28.65
C VAL A 186 -1.94 26.13 -27.71
N ASN A 187 -3.26 26.34 -27.80
CA ASN A 187 -3.98 27.06 -26.77
C ASN A 187 -3.99 26.19 -25.50
N ALA A 188 -3.51 26.72 -24.39
CA ALA A 188 -3.24 25.94 -23.19
C ALA A 188 -3.68 26.68 -21.93
N ILE A 189 -4.16 25.92 -20.95
CA ILE A 189 -4.74 26.44 -19.72
C ILE A 189 -3.74 26.23 -18.60
N PRO A 190 -3.30 27.30 -17.91
CA PRO A 190 -2.39 27.16 -16.78
C PRO A 190 -3.03 26.34 -15.66
N LEU A 191 -2.29 25.39 -15.12
CA LEU A 191 -2.76 24.50 -14.05
C LEU A 191 -2.04 24.80 -12.74
N ALA A 192 -0.71 24.68 -12.73
CA ALA A 192 0.09 24.79 -11.52
C ALA A 192 1.57 25.01 -11.81
N ARG A 193 2.30 25.41 -10.78
CA ARG A 193 3.76 25.52 -10.74
C ARG A 193 4.29 24.78 -9.52
N PHE A 194 5.30 23.95 -9.71
CA PHE A 194 5.89 23.10 -8.67
C PHE A 194 7.40 23.34 -8.59
N PRO A 195 7.90 24.03 -7.55
CA PRO A 195 9.33 24.13 -7.30
C PRO A 195 9.85 22.82 -6.69
N SER A 196 10.99 22.34 -7.18
CA SER A 196 11.69 21.17 -6.65
C SER A 196 13.17 21.49 -6.44
N ASN A 197 13.66 21.17 -5.24
CA ASN A 197 14.98 21.59 -4.75
C ASN A 197 15.78 20.39 -4.24
N TYR A 198 16.80 20.00 -4.99
CA TYR A 198 17.81 19.06 -4.54
C TYR A 198 19.00 19.77 -3.89
N THR A 199 19.44 19.23 -2.77
CA THR A 199 20.69 19.63 -2.08
C THR A 199 21.48 18.38 -1.74
N TYR A 200 22.80 18.46 -1.84
CA TYR A 200 23.71 17.38 -1.49
C TYR A 200 23.38 16.77 -0.12
N GLY A 201 23.36 15.44 -0.04
CA GLY A 201 22.91 14.71 1.15
C GLY A 201 21.49 14.13 1.06
N ARG A 202 20.66 14.57 0.10
CA ARG A 202 19.32 14.00 -0.13
C ARG A 202 19.38 12.77 -1.05
N ASP A 203 19.92 11.66 -0.54
CA ASP A 203 20.13 10.42 -1.31
C ASP A 203 18.85 9.69 -1.76
N ASN A 204 17.69 10.14 -1.28
CA ASN A 204 16.34 9.65 -1.56
C ASN A 204 15.44 10.71 -2.22
N PHE A 205 16.04 11.71 -2.87
CA PHE A 205 15.30 12.75 -3.60
C PHE A 205 14.48 12.14 -4.76
N ASP A 206 13.16 12.31 -4.67
CA ASP A 206 12.14 11.80 -5.60
C ASP A 206 10.83 12.57 -5.34
N ASP A 207 10.74 13.79 -5.89
CA ASP A 207 9.57 14.66 -5.73
C ASP A 207 8.52 14.31 -6.80
N SER A 208 7.26 14.17 -6.38
CA SER A 208 6.10 13.93 -7.25
C SER A 208 4.95 14.86 -6.91
N HIS A 209 4.28 15.38 -7.93
CA HIS A 209 3.19 16.34 -7.82
C HIS A 209 2.03 15.96 -8.75
N SER A 210 0.84 15.83 -8.15
CA SER A 210 -0.40 15.65 -8.91
C SER A 210 -0.78 16.93 -9.64
N ILE A 211 -1.20 16.77 -10.89
CA ILE A 211 -1.70 17.83 -11.76
C ILE A 211 -3.22 17.72 -11.79
N GLU A 212 -3.88 18.73 -11.25
CA GLU A 212 -5.34 18.79 -11.13
C GLU A 212 -5.87 20.06 -11.81
N ASN A 213 -7.13 20.02 -12.25
CA ASN A 213 -7.83 21.24 -12.70
C ASN A 213 -8.42 22.01 -11.49
N THR A 214 -9.03 23.16 -11.75
CA THR A 214 -9.68 23.99 -10.72
C THR A 214 -10.82 23.27 -9.97
N ASN A 215 -11.39 22.21 -10.55
CA ASN A 215 -12.43 21.40 -9.92
C ASN A 215 -11.87 20.27 -9.05
N GLY A 216 -10.54 20.08 -9.03
CA GLY A 216 -9.87 18.97 -8.34
C GLY A 216 -9.88 17.66 -9.13
N ASP A 217 -10.20 17.67 -10.43
CA ASP A 217 -10.09 16.47 -11.25
C ASP A 217 -8.62 16.18 -11.55
N PHE A 218 -8.19 14.96 -11.26
CA PHE A 218 -6.87 14.46 -11.62
C PHE A 218 -6.70 14.41 -13.15
N LEU A 219 -5.69 15.11 -13.67
CA LEU A 219 -5.30 15.15 -15.08
C LEU A 219 -4.02 14.35 -15.36
N GLY A 220 -3.11 14.28 -14.38
CA GLY A 220 -1.82 13.62 -14.54
C GLY A 220 -0.91 13.85 -13.35
N GLU A 221 0.36 13.49 -13.48
CA GLU A 221 1.37 13.65 -12.44
C GLU A 221 2.71 14.00 -13.07
N CYS A 222 3.51 14.85 -12.41
CA CYS A 222 4.87 15.14 -12.83
C CYS A 222 5.82 15.13 -11.64
N GLY A 223 7.09 14.89 -11.90
CA GLY A 223 8.07 14.81 -10.82
C GLY A 223 9.52 14.90 -11.28
N VAL A 224 10.40 14.96 -10.29
CA VAL A 224 11.85 15.01 -10.43
C VAL A 224 12.49 14.04 -9.46
N GLY A 225 13.30 13.12 -9.96
CA GLY A 225 13.98 12.11 -9.15
C GLY A 225 15.44 11.93 -9.51
N ILE A 226 16.19 11.24 -8.64
CA ILE A 226 17.58 10.86 -8.93
C ILE A 226 17.60 9.75 -9.99
N ALA A 227 18.20 10.03 -11.15
CA ALA A 227 18.36 9.02 -12.20
C ALA A 227 19.62 8.16 -11.99
N GLU A 228 20.74 8.77 -11.58
CA GLU A 228 22.03 8.09 -11.41
C GLU A 228 22.94 8.85 -10.45
N SER A 229 23.87 8.13 -9.81
CA SER A 229 24.95 8.69 -9.00
C SER A 229 26.30 8.14 -9.45
N ILE A 230 27.35 8.95 -9.36
CA ILE A 230 28.71 8.56 -9.72
C ILE A 230 29.53 8.19 -8.47
N GLY A 231 30.40 7.19 -8.61
CA GLY A 231 31.25 6.73 -7.50
C GLY A 231 30.49 5.89 -6.47
N THR A 232 31.07 5.77 -5.27
CA THR A 232 30.52 4.94 -4.18
C THR A 232 30.47 5.69 -2.85
N ASP A 233 30.51 7.01 -2.90
CA ASP A 233 30.52 7.86 -1.71
C ASP A 233 29.15 7.88 -1.01
N SER A 234 29.18 8.25 0.27
CA SER A 234 28.00 8.49 1.10
C SER A 234 28.22 9.83 1.82
N PRO A 235 27.42 10.88 1.54
CA PRO A 235 26.24 10.88 0.65
C PRO A 235 26.53 10.62 -0.84
N LYS A 236 25.51 10.22 -1.59
CA LYS A 236 25.64 9.89 -3.01
C LYS A 236 25.95 11.15 -3.83
N ASN A 237 26.92 11.03 -4.74
CA ASN A 237 27.23 12.08 -5.71
C ASN A 237 26.29 11.95 -6.92
N VAL A 238 25.15 12.64 -6.88
CA VAL A 238 24.11 12.57 -7.92
C VAL A 238 24.62 13.19 -9.22
N THR A 239 24.63 12.42 -10.30
CA THR A 239 25.19 12.81 -11.61
C THR A 239 24.12 13.08 -12.68
N ALA A 240 22.90 12.58 -12.46
CA ALA A 240 21.76 12.83 -13.33
C ALA A 240 20.44 12.79 -12.56
N PHE A 241 19.48 13.59 -13.01
CA PHE A 241 18.08 13.60 -12.58
C PHE A 241 17.17 13.11 -13.71
N GLU A 242 16.03 12.52 -13.36
CA GLU A 242 14.94 12.24 -14.29
C GLU A 242 13.79 13.20 -14.00
N VAL A 243 13.32 13.90 -15.04
CA VAL A 243 12.08 14.67 -15.01
C VAL A 243 11.07 13.90 -15.84
N TRP A 244 9.90 13.67 -15.28
CA TRP A 244 8.89 12.84 -15.91
C TRP A 244 7.50 13.45 -15.84
N LEU A 245 6.68 13.09 -16.82
CA LEU A 245 5.29 13.51 -16.97
C LEU A 245 4.43 12.29 -17.32
N PHE A 246 3.43 12.04 -16.49
CA PHE A 246 2.36 11.08 -16.69
C PHE A 246 1.05 11.81 -16.99
N ASP A 247 0.32 11.33 -17.98
CA ASP A 247 -1.00 11.84 -18.38
C ASP A 247 -2.04 10.75 -18.09
N LYS A 248 -3.14 11.09 -17.42
CA LYS A 248 -4.21 10.14 -17.10
C LYS A 248 -4.75 9.41 -18.33
N ASN A 249 -4.72 10.05 -19.49
CA ASN A 249 -5.25 9.52 -20.74
C ASN A 249 -4.20 8.79 -21.59
N ASP A 250 -2.92 8.80 -21.19
CA ASP A 250 -1.83 8.06 -21.87
C ASP A 250 -1.08 7.18 -20.86
N ILE A 251 -1.08 5.87 -21.08
CA ILE A 251 -0.39 4.90 -20.22
C ILE A 251 1.14 5.02 -20.26
N ARG A 252 1.69 5.89 -21.11
CA ARG A 252 3.13 6.11 -21.25
C ARG A 252 3.55 7.36 -20.50
N THR A 253 4.60 7.22 -19.72
CA THR A 253 5.30 8.35 -19.10
C THR A 253 6.34 8.91 -20.06
N VAL A 254 6.32 10.22 -20.25
CA VAL A 254 7.38 10.94 -20.96
C VAL A 254 8.46 11.30 -19.95
N THR A 255 9.71 10.90 -20.22
CA THR A 255 10.84 11.13 -19.30
C THR A 255 12.01 11.74 -20.05
N LYS A 256 12.61 12.78 -19.45
CA LYS A 256 13.88 13.37 -19.86
C LYS A 256 14.90 13.22 -18.73
N VAL A 257 16.12 12.87 -19.09
CA VAL A 257 17.21 12.63 -18.14
C VAL A 257 18.16 13.82 -18.21
N ILE A 258 18.12 14.66 -17.18
CA ILE A 258 18.98 15.83 -17.02
C ILE A 258 20.32 15.39 -16.46
N MET A 259 21.37 15.52 -17.25
CA MET A 259 22.70 15.01 -16.95
C MET A 259 23.67 16.13 -16.57
N SER A 260 24.57 15.86 -15.64
CA SER A 260 25.77 16.69 -15.45
C SER A 260 26.61 16.74 -16.73
N ASP A 261 27.47 17.75 -16.86
CA ASP A 261 28.36 17.91 -18.01
C ASP A 261 29.18 16.64 -18.25
N HIS A 262 29.77 16.09 -17.18
CA HIS A 262 30.51 14.84 -17.26
C HIS A 262 29.64 13.66 -17.74
N ALA A 263 28.45 13.48 -17.16
CA ALA A 263 27.55 12.38 -17.53
C ALA A 263 27.07 12.48 -18.99
N PHE A 264 26.86 13.70 -19.49
CA PHE A 264 26.40 13.94 -20.85
C PHE A 264 27.49 13.67 -21.90
N TYR A 265 28.77 13.87 -21.58
CA TYR A 265 29.88 13.56 -22.50
C TYR A 265 30.51 12.18 -22.30
N ASP A 266 30.12 11.44 -21.26
CA ASP A 266 30.51 10.04 -21.06
C ASP A 266 29.54 9.08 -21.78
N ASP A 267 30.05 8.37 -22.79
CA ASP A 267 29.23 7.45 -23.58
C ASP A 267 28.73 6.23 -22.79
N ALA A 268 29.45 5.80 -21.75
CA ALA A 268 29.02 4.69 -20.91
C ALA A 268 27.87 5.10 -19.98
N ILE A 269 27.94 6.28 -19.38
CA ILE A 269 26.86 6.84 -18.55
C ILE A 269 25.62 7.11 -19.40
N LYS A 270 25.77 7.77 -20.56
CA LYS A 270 24.67 7.97 -21.51
C LYS A 270 24.02 6.66 -21.94
N ALA A 271 24.80 5.65 -22.32
CA ALA A 271 24.26 4.36 -22.73
C ALA A 271 23.49 3.67 -21.60
N LYS A 272 23.98 3.80 -20.35
CA LYS A 272 23.28 3.29 -19.15
C LYS A 272 21.95 4.00 -18.92
N LEU A 273 21.89 5.31 -19.17
CA LEU A 273 20.72 6.15 -18.94
C LEU A 273 19.73 6.18 -20.11
N ALA A 274 20.13 5.78 -21.32
CA ALA A 274 19.30 5.79 -22.52
C ALA A 274 17.94 5.06 -22.38
N PRO A 275 17.81 3.94 -21.63
CA PRO A 275 16.51 3.32 -21.41
C PRO A 275 15.56 4.11 -20.51
N LYS A 276 16.05 5.09 -19.74
CA LYS A 276 15.23 5.87 -18.80
C LYS A 276 14.51 7.04 -19.46
N GLY A 277 15.09 7.63 -20.49
CA GLY A 277 14.54 8.81 -21.14
C GLY A 277 15.53 9.50 -22.07
N GLU A 278 15.08 10.58 -22.70
CA GLU A 278 15.92 11.37 -23.60
C GLU A 278 16.99 12.16 -22.82
N PRO A 279 18.28 12.10 -23.22
CA PRO A 279 19.34 12.80 -22.51
C PRO A 279 19.29 14.31 -22.77
N VAL A 280 19.40 15.11 -21.71
CA VAL A 280 19.47 16.57 -21.74
C VAL A 280 20.67 17.03 -20.92
N LEU A 281 21.46 17.97 -21.43
CA LEU A 281 22.56 18.57 -20.68
C LEU A 281 21.98 19.56 -19.66
N ALA A 282 22.40 19.50 -18.40
CA ALA A 282 21.98 20.48 -17.42
C ALA A 282 22.62 21.84 -17.70
N SER A 283 21.80 22.86 -17.92
CA SER A 283 22.23 24.26 -18.01
C SER A 283 21.29 25.17 -17.25
N GLU A 284 21.86 26.12 -16.50
CA GLU A 284 21.08 27.09 -15.73
C GLU A 284 20.31 28.02 -16.68
N GLY A 285 19.01 28.20 -16.42
CA GLY A 285 18.06 28.91 -17.28
C GLY A 285 17.52 28.10 -18.45
N GLU A 286 17.94 26.83 -18.63
CA GLU A 286 17.39 25.97 -19.67
C GLU A 286 15.97 25.53 -19.33
N VAL A 287 15.08 25.59 -20.32
CA VAL A 287 13.70 25.13 -20.22
C VAL A 287 13.54 23.84 -20.99
N ILE A 288 13.18 22.80 -20.25
CA ILE A 288 13.05 21.44 -20.74
C ILE A 288 11.56 21.14 -20.89
N VAL A 289 11.11 20.87 -22.11
CA VAL A 289 9.70 20.69 -22.42
C VAL A 289 9.34 19.19 -22.45
N LEU A 290 8.36 18.78 -21.65
CA LEU A 290 7.74 17.46 -21.72
C LEU A 290 6.29 17.63 -22.17
N GLU A 291 5.90 16.95 -23.23
CA GLU A 291 4.55 17.04 -23.77
C GLU A 291 3.91 15.67 -23.93
N THR A 292 2.64 15.56 -23.53
CA THR A 292 1.76 14.43 -23.83
C THR A 292 0.63 14.87 -24.77
N ALA A 293 -0.39 14.03 -24.90
CA ALA A 293 -1.59 14.36 -25.65
C ALA A 293 -2.39 15.50 -25.00
N ALA A 294 -2.50 15.53 -23.67
CA ALA A 294 -3.32 16.52 -22.96
C ALA A 294 -2.52 17.50 -22.08
N LEU A 295 -1.25 17.24 -21.77
CA LEU A 295 -0.47 18.04 -20.83
C LEU A 295 0.85 18.54 -21.42
N ILE A 296 1.29 19.69 -20.93
CA ILE A 296 2.61 20.28 -21.18
C ILE A 296 3.25 20.61 -19.83
N ILE A 297 4.50 20.19 -19.65
CA ILE A 297 5.38 20.62 -18.58
C ILE A 297 6.57 21.38 -19.17
N ASN A 298 6.77 22.61 -18.71
CA ASN A 298 8.04 23.30 -18.87
C ASN A 298 8.81 23.17 -17.55
N ALA A 299 9.93 22.46 -17.59
CA ALA A 299 10.83 22.29 -16.47
C ALA A 299 12.02 23.26 -16.64
N GLU A 300 12.01 24.37 -15.92
CA GLU A 300 13.06 25.39 -15.98
C GLU A 300 14.09 25.18 -14.86
N ILE A 301 15.36 24.99 -15.24
CA ILE A 301 16.46 24.90 -14.28
C ILE A 301 16.76 26.31 -13.77
N LYS A 302 16.32 26.63 -12.55
CA LYS A 302 16.49 27.98 -11.98
C LYS A 302 17.89 28.19 -11.41
N GLU A 303 18.44 27.16 -10.77
CA GLU A 303 19.77 27.23 -10.17
C GLU A 303 20.44 25.86 -10.21
N MET A 304 21.74 25.83 -10.49
CA MET A 304 22.52 24.60 -10.34
C MET A 304 23.97 24.87 -9.92
N ARG A 305 24.50 24.00 -9.08
CA ARG A 305 25.89 24.03 -8.64
C ARG A 305 26.47 22.63 -8.67
N TYR A 306 27.60 22.48 -9.34
CA TYR A 306 28.39 21.25 -9.26
C TYR A 306 29.18 21.22 -7.96
N GLY A 307 29.28 20.04 -7.35
CA GLY A 307 30.12 19.85 -6.19
C GLY A 307 31.60 19.94 -6.55
N GLU A 308 32.38 20.51 -5.64
CA GLU A 308 33.83 20.63 -5.75
C GLU A 308 34.49 19.68 -4.74
N GLY A 309 35.57 19.03 -5.18
CA GLY A 309 36.36 18.15 -4.32
C GLY A 309 35.94 16.68 -4.39
N GLY A 310 36.93 15.82 -4.16
CA GLY A 310 36.87 14.37 -4.38
C GLY A 310 37.83 13.92 -5.49
N SER A 311 38.03 12.61 -5.63
CA SER A 311 38.79 12.01 -6.75
C SER A 311 37.96 11.89 -8.04
N LEU A 312 36.82 12.58 -8.10
CA LEU A 312 35.88 12.50 -9.21
C LEU A 312 36.22 13.53 -10.30
N PRO A 313 35.81 13.26 -11.55
CA PRO A 313 35.95 14.22 -12.63
C PRO A 313 35.27 15.57 -12.32
N PRO A 314 35.76 16.70 -12.88
CA PRO A 314 35.08 17.98 -12.75
C PRO A 314 33.64 17.91 -13.26
N GLN A 315 32.74 18.70 -12.65
CA GLN A 315 31.34 18.83 -13.08
C GLN A 315 30.62 17.49 -13.22
N SER A 316 30.93 16.55 -12.32
CA SER A 316 30.41 15.18 -12.37
C SER A 316 29.22 14.91 -11.46
N TYR A 317 28.95 15.79 -10.49
CA TYR A 317 27.79 15.65 -9.62
C TYR A 317 27.30 17.01 -9.13
N PHE A 318 26.02 17.06 -8.80
CA PHE A 318 25.36 18.27 -8.32
C PHE A 318 25.51 18.39 -6.80
N GLU A 319 25.95 19.55 -6.32
CA GLU A 319 25.83 19.95 -4.93
C GLU A 319 24.44 20.55 -4.66
N MET A 320 23.90 21.24 -5.66
CA MET A 320 22.58 21.85 -5.61
C MET A 320 21.95 21.84 -7.00
N PHE A 321 20.65 21.59 -7.06
CA PHE A 321 19.88 21.62 -8.30
C PHE A 321 18.44 22.04 -7.98
N THR A 322 18.03 23.18 -8.53
CA THR A 322 16.71 23.76 -8.35
C THR A 322 16.02 23.85 -9.69
N ILE A 323 14.84 23.26 -9.78
CA ILE A 323 14.03 23.22 -10.99
C ILE A 323 12.58 23.59 -10.68
N GLU A 324 11.95 24.29 -11.61
CA GLU A 324 10.54 24.69 -11.51
C GLU A 324 9.75 24.02 -12.63
N LEU A 325 8.75 23.23 -12.27
CA LEU A 325 7.84 22.58 -13.22
C LEU A 325 6.59 23.44 -13.36
N SER A 326 6.38 24.04 -14.53
CA SER A 326 5.13 24.74 -14.87
C SER A 326 4.24 23.84 -15.72
N ALA A 327 2.97 23.72 -15.37
CA ALA A 327 2.03 22.79 -15.98
C ALA A 327 0.86 23.50 -16.68
N TRP A 328 0.53 23.02 -17.88
CA TRP A 328 -0.64 23.45 -18.64
C TRP A 328 -1.40 22.27 -19.24
N ALA A 329 -2.72 22.42 -19.38
CA ALA A 329 -3.56 21.51 -20.18
C ALA A 329 -3.69 22.02 -21.62
N LYS A 330 -3.50 21.15 -22.61
CA LYS A 330 -3.79 21.45 -24.02
C LYS A 330 -5.30 21.57 -24.21
N SER A 331 -5.77 22.67 -24.79
CA SER A 331 -7.21 22.96 -24.96
C SER A 331 -7.89 22.19 -26.10
N SER A 332 -7.26 21.18 -26.67
CA SER A 332 -7.83 20.32 -27.70
C SER A 332 -8.62 19.15 -27.10
N ASP A 333 -9.66 19.44 -26.32
CA ASP A 333 -10.73 18.49 -26.08
C ASP A 333 -12.02 19.25 -25.77
N ALA A 334 -13.12 18.83 -26.40
CA ALA A 334 -14.42 19.50 -26.43
C ALA A 334 -15.11 19.70 -25.06
N ALA A 335 -14.42 19.38 -23.96
CA ALA A 335 -14.88 19.55 -22.58
C ALA A 335 -14.53 20.92 -21.99
N VAL A 336 -13.47 21.60 -22.45
CA VAL A 336 -13.08 22.89 -21.85
C VAL A 336 -13.84 24.08 -22.46
N THR A 337 -14.29 23.96 -23.71
CA THR A 337 -15.11 25.01 -24.34
C THR A 337 -16.43 25.22 -23.62
N ALA A 338 -16.95 24.20 -22.92
CA ALA A 338 -18.17 24.31 -22.12
C ALA A 338 -17.97 25.16 -20.85
N ASN A 339 -16.77 25.13 -20.24
CA ASN A 339 -16.49 25.88 -19.01
C ASN A 339 -16.13 27.34 -19.27
N VAL A 340 -15.45 27.65 -20.38
CA VAL A 340 -15.17 29.05 -20.75
C VAL A 340 -16.47 29.79 -21.11
N GLN A 341 -17.40 29.11 -21.81
CA GLN A 341 -18.69 29.69 -22.16
C GLN A 341 -19.58 29.95 -20.94
N ALA A 342 -19.55 29.05 -19.95
CA ALA A 342 -20.30 29.22 -18.70
C ALA A 342 -19.74 30.34 -17.81
N GLN A 343 -18.44 30.59 -17.87
CA GLN A 343 -17.77 31.61 -17.06
C GLN A 343 -17.91 33.02 -17.67
N ASP A 344 -17.96 33.14 -19.01
CA ASP A 344 -18.28 34.41 -19.69
C ASP A 344 -19.75 34.81 -19.52
N ASP A 345 -20.69 33.85 -19.51
CA ASP A 345 -22.11 34.14 -19.32
C ASP A 345 -22.43 34.63 -17.89
N ASP A 346 -21.67 34.19 -16.88
CA ASP A 346 -21.85 34.62 -15.47
C ASP A 346 -21.22 35.99 -15.19
N LEU A 347 -20.19 36.37 -15.96
CA LEU A 347 -19.57 37.72 -15.89
C LEU A 347 -20.37 38.78 -16.64
N LEU A 348 -21.26 38.39 -17.55
CA LEU A 348 -22.19 39.28 -18.26
C LEU A 348 -23.55 39.42 -17.53
N ALA A 349 -23.74 38.71 -16.42
CA ALA A 349 -24.98 38.70 -15.65
C ALA A 349 -25.04 39.72 -14.48
N TYR A 350 -24.05 40.63 -14.35
CA TYR A 350 -24.03 41.70 -13.36
C TYR A 350 -24.05 43.12 -13.96
#